data_AF-H3ZRE4-F1
#
_entry.id   AF-H3ZRE4-F1
#
_cell.length_a   1.000
_cell.length_b   1.000
_cell.length_c   1.000
_cell.angle_alpha   90.00
_cell.angle_beta   90.00
_cell.angle_gamma   90.00
#
_symmetry.space_group_name_H-M   'P 1'
#
loop_
_entity.id
_entity.type
_entity.pdbx_description
1 polymer ?
#
loop_
_entity_poly.entity_id
_entity_poly.type
_entity_poly.pdbx_seq_one_letter_code
_entity_poly.pdbx_strand_id
1 'polypeptide(L)'
;MINLYAIAQRELAKDLLFEVDDEVVTFSVKGVMIAKTNSKGYNFSFVEITDNEFVLAVQMRGYVIYLGLESDEVIDEDAYPEIVRALINHLLPALHALVKEAEKSYTGKADLLLDDNMSPEMKEFFYELLLKHKRGLPTHEQVDVA
;
A
#
# COMPACT_ATOMS: atom_id res chain seq x y z
N MET A 1 -0.65 17.00 9.07
CA MET A 1 0.52 16.10 8.87
C MET A 1 0.69 15.12 10.02
N ILE A 2 0.86 15.57 11.28
CA ILE A 2 1.00 14.70 12.47
C ILE A 2 -0.08 13.60 12.54
N ASN A 3 -1.33 13.94 12.22
CA ASN A 3 -2.42 12.95 12.25
C ASN A 3 -2.30 11.84 11.20
N LEU A 4 -1.71 12.09 10.02
CA LEU A 4 -1.55 11.06 8.99
C LEU A 4 -0.50 10.03 9.39
N TYR A 5 0.64 10.51 9.93
CA TYR A 5 1.66 9.65 10.51
C TYR A 5 1.10 8.84 11.69
N ALA A 6 0.33 9.46 12.57
CA ALA A 6 -0.30 8.76 13.69
C ALA A 6 -1.32 7.70 13.25
N ILE A 7 -2.13 7.98 12.22
CA ILE A 7 -3.06 7.00 11.65
C ILE A 7 -2.29 5.84 11.02
N ALA A 8 -1.26 6.13 10.22
CA ALA A 8 -0.44 5.08 9.61
C ALA A 8 0.21 4.19 10.68
N GLN A 9 0.83 4.79 11.70
CA GLN A 9 1.47 4.03 12.77
C GLN A 9 0.48 3.20 13.60
N ARG A 10 -0.70 3.75 13.93
CA ARG A 10 -1.65 3.07 14.84
C ARG A 10 -2.51 2.04 14.13
N GLU A 11 -2.94 2.35 12.91
CA GLU A 11 -3.96 1.57 12.19
C GLU A 11 -3.36 0.65 11.13
N LEU A 12 -2.15 0.94 10.64
CA LEU A 12 -1.53 0.23 9.52
C LEU A 12 -0.24 -0.50 9.89
N ALA A 13 0.56 -0.03 10.85
CA ALA A 13 1.77 -0.76 11.30
C ALA A 13 1.38 -1.97 12.17
N LYS A 14 1.06 -3.09 11.52
CA LYS A 14 0.60 -4.33 12.16
C LYS A 14 0.87 -5.53 11.27
N ASP A 15 0.84 -6.69 11.90
CA ASP A 15 0.82 -7.98 11.26
C ASP A 15 -0.62 -8.40 10.98
N LEU A 16 -0.83 -8.98 9.80
CA LEU A 16 -2.12 -9.42 9.31
C LEU A 16 -2.04 -10.91 9.05
N LEU A 17 -2.85 -11.70 9.75
CA LEU A 17 -2.91 -13.14 9.55
C LEU A 17 -4.06 -13.49 8.62
N PHE A 18 -3.79 -14.31 7.62
CA PHE A 18 -4.77 -14.84 6.69
C PHE A 18 -4.64 -16.36 6.61
N GLU A 19 -5.77 -17.02 6.43
CA GLU A 19 -5.82 -18.45 6.14
C GLU A 19 -6.01 -18.59 4.62
N VAL A 20 -5.05 -19.23 3.96
CA VAL A 20 -5.00 -19.44 2.51
C VAL A 20 -4.66 -20.91 2.29
N ASP A 21 -5.52 -21.65 1.59
CA ASP A 21 -5.33 -23.09 1.33
C ASP A 21 -4.97 -23.94 2.57
N ASP A 22 -5.65 -23.68 3.69
CA ASP A 22 -5.43 -24.31 5.00
C ASP A 22 -4.06 -23.98 5.66
N GLU A 23 -3.30 -23.04 5.10
CA GLU A 23 -2.06 -22.50 5.66
C GLU A 23 -2.27 -21.08 6.22
N VAL A 24 -1.53 -20.74 7.29
CA VAL A 24 -1.63 -19.42 7.92
C VAL A 24 -0.47 -18.57 7.44
N VAL A 25 -0.78 -17.54 6.67
CA VAL A 25 0.19 -16.58 6.13
C VAL A 25 0.12 -15.28 6.93
N THR A 26 1.28 -14.72 7.27
CA THR A 26 1.40 -13.43 7.97
C THR A 26 1.95 -12.36 7.03
N PHE A 27 1.17 -11.31 6.80
CA PHE A 27 1.64 -10.10 6.13
C PHE A 27 1.93 -8.99 7.14
N SER A 28 3.17 -8.54 7.17
CA SER A 28 3.61 -7.34 7.90
C SER A 28 3.51 -6.11 7.01
N VAL A 29 2.84 -5.04 7.47
CA VAL A 29 2.89 -3.75 6.76
C VAL A 29 4.18 -3.01 7.12
N LYS A 30 5.13 -2.98 6.18
CA LYS A 30 6.45 -2.34 6.35
C LYS A 30 6.49 -0.89 5.88
N GLY A 31 5.66 -0.54 4.90
CA GLY A 31 5.70 0.77 4.25
C GLY A 31 4.32 1.36 4.05
N VAL A 32 4.16 2.68 4.25
CA VAL A 32 2.94 3.39 3.88
C VAL A 32 3.32 4.70 3.21
N MET A 33 2.84 4.93 1.99
CA MET A 33 2.97 6.21 1.30
C MET A 33 1.61 6.70 0.85
N ILE A 34 1.37 8.02 0.96
CA ILE A 34 0.19 8.67 0.38
C ILE A 34 0.63 9.57 -0.77
N ALA A 35 -0.14 9.59 -1.85
CA ALA A 35 0.04 10.49 -2.98
C ALA A 35 -1.30 11.07 -3.45
N LYS A 36 -1.31 12.29 -3.98
CA LYS A 36 -2.45 12.87 -4.68
C LYS A 36 -2.51 12.36 -6.11
N THR A 37 -3.72 12.10 -6.58
CA THR A 37 -4.01 11.78 -7.98
C THR A 37 -5.18 12.63 -8.47
N ASN A 38 -5.23 12.87 -9.78
CA ASN A 38 -6.35 13.56 -10.40
C ASN A 38 -7.60 12.67 -10.52
N SER A 39 -7.44 11.36 -10.35
CA SER A 39 -8.57 10.42 -10.41
C SER A 39 -9.28 10.30 -9.07
N LYS A 40 -10.61 10.41 -9.10
CA LYS A 40 -11.47 10.18 -7.92
C LYS A 40 -12.06 8.76 -7.87
N GLY A 41 -11.77 7.94 -8.89
CA GLY A 41 -12.25 6.58 -8.97
C GLY A 41 -11.62 5.68 -7.91
N TYR A 42 -12.29 4.58 -7.62
CA TYR A 42 -11.74 3.51 -6.80
C TYR A 42 -11.01 2.54 -7.71
N ASN A 43 -9.75 2.25 -7.40
CA ASN A 43 -8.96 1.24 -8.07
C ASN A 43 -7.95 0.65 -7.10
N PHE A 44 -7.43 -0.53 -7.40
CA PHE A 44 -6.29 -1.08 -6.69
C PHE A 44 -5.34 -1.76 -7.69
N SER A 45 -4.07 -1.87 -7.30
CA SER A 45 -3.08 -2.69 -7.98
C SER A 45 -2.24 -3.40 -6.93
N PHE A 46 -1.89 -4.65 -7.21
CA PHE A 46 -1.01 -5.45 -6.39
C PHE A 46 0.23 -5.75 -7.23
N VAL A 47 1.41 -5.43 -6.69
CA VAL A 47 2.69 -5.52 -7.41
C VAL A 47 3.66 -6.30 -6.55
N GLU A 48 4.24 -7.34 -7.09
CA GLU A 48 5.35 -8.06 -6.47
C GLU A 48 6.66 -7.27 -6.65
N ILE A 49 7.42 -7.13 -5.57
CA ILE A 49 8.77 -6.55 -5.59
C ILE A 49 9.80 -7.69 -5.57
N THR A 50 9.57 -8.69 -4.72
CA THR A 50 10.33 -9.94 -4.57
C THR A 50 9.35 -11.07 -4.24
N ASP A 51 9.83 -12.31 -4.18
CA ASP A 51 9.03 -13.51 -3.84
C ASP A 51 8.20 -13.40 -2.54
N ASN A 52 8.56 -12.50 -1.62
CA ASN A 52 7.85 -12.29 -0.36
C ASN A 52 7.50 -10.81 -0.07
N GLU A 53 7.81 -9.88 -0.97
CA GLU A 53 7.54 -8.47 -0.78
C GLU A 53 6.59 -7.93 -1.86
N PHE A 54 5.58 -7.19 -1.42
CA PHE A 54 4.50 -6.73 -2.28
C PHE A 54 4.15 -5.27 -2.01
N VAL A 55 3.59 -4.61 -3.02
CA VAL A 55 2.93 -3.31 -2.88
C VAL A 55 1.47 -3.40 -3.28
N LEU A 56 0.60 -3.15 -2.30
CA LEU A 56 -0.81 -2.88 -2.55
C LEU A 56 -1.01 -1.37 -2.70
N ALA A 57 -1.27 -0.91 -3.91
CA ALA A 57 -1.69 0.47 -4.16
C ALA A 57 -3.21 0.55 -4.20
N VAL A 58 -3.81 1.39 -3.36
CA VAL A 58 -5.25 1.62 -3.30
C VAL A 58 -5.54 3.07 -3.63
N GLN A 59 -6.22 3.28 -4.76
CA GLN A 59 -6.69 4.59 -5.18
C GLN A 59 -8.11 4.83 -4.68
N MET A 60 -8.33 5.97 -4.01
CA MET A 60 -9.67 6.44 -3.67
C MET A 60 -9.69 7.95 -3.43
N ARG A 61 -10.79 8.61 -3.84
CA ARG A 61 -11.11 10.02 -3.53
C ARG A 61 -10.00 11.03 -3.83
N GLY A 62 -9.25 10.86 -4.93
CA GLY A 62 -8.17 11.78 -5.30
C GLY A 62 -6.83 11.47 -4.63
N TYR A 63 -6.71 10.32 -3.98
CA TYR A 63 -5.48 9.83 -3.36
C TYR A 63 -5.15 8.41 -3.83
N VAL A 64 -3.86 8.09 -3.83
CA VAL A 64 -3.35 6.72 -3.90
C VAL A 64 -2.59 6.46 -2.60
N ILE A 65 -2.90 5.36 -1.94
CA ILE A 65 -2.17 4.87 -0.77
C ILE A 65 -1.41 3.63 -1.20
N TYR A 66 -0.09 3.63 -1.05
CA TYR A 66 0.76 2.49 -1.29
C TYR A 66 1.11 1.85 0.04
N LEU A 67 0.87 0.55 0.16
CA LEU A 67 1.21 -0.27 1.31
C LEU A 67 2.29 -1.25 0.90
N GLY A 68 3.45 -1.18 1.55
CA GLY A 68 4.52 -2.14 1.41
C GLY A 68 4.28 -3.27 2.39
N LEU A 69 4.20 -4.48 1.87
CA LEU A 69 3.83 -5.69 2.59
C LEU A 69 4.98 -6.68 2.48
N GLU A 70 5.36 -7.30 3.60
CA GLU A 70 6.30 -8.41 3.65
C GLU A 70 5.56 -9.64 4.17
N SER A 71 5.64 -10.74 3.46
CA SER A 71 5.12 -12.04 3.85
C SER A 71 6.18 -12.87 4.58
N ASP A 72 5.77 -13.65 5.56
CA ASP A 72 6.62 -14.64 6.23
C ASP A 72 6.89 -15.88 5.35
N GLU A 73 6.05 -16.11 4.34
CA GLU A 73 6.19 -17.20 3.37
C GLU A 73 6.16 -16.70 1.92
N VAL A 74 6.73 -17.49 1.01
CA VAL A 74 6.61 -17.25 -0.44
C VAL A 74 5.21 -17.66 -0.87
N ILE A 75 4.54 -16.77 -1.60
CA ILE A 75 3.13 -16.94 -1.94
C ILE A 75 3.00 -17.39 -3.39
N ASP A 76 2.15 -18.39 -3.62
CA ASP A 76 1.79 -18.79 -4.98
C ASP A 76 0.94 -17.70 -5.65
N GLU A 77 1.28 -17.36 -6.90
CA GLU A 77 0.54 -16.38 -7.71
C GLU A 77 -0.96 -16.74 -7.81
N ASP A 78 -1.30 -18.03 -7.80
CA ASP A 78 -2.68 -18.52 -7.82
C ASP A 78 -3.49 -18.06 -6.59
N ALA A 79 -2.82 -17.80 -5.46
CA ALA A 79 -3.43 -17.30 -4.22
C ALA A 79 -3.56 -15.77 -4.15
N TYR A 80 -2.91 -15.02 -5.06
CA TYR A 80 -2.92 -13.54 -5.04
C TYR A 80 -4.33 -12.94 -5.05
N PRO A 81 -5.29 -13.42 -5.87
CA PRO A 81 -6.63 -12.84 -5.90
C PRO A 81 -7.38 -12.94 -4.56
N GLU A 82 -7.18 -14.04 -3.83
CA GLU A 82 -7.79 -14.26 -2.51
C GLU A 82 -7.14 -13.37 -1.46
N ILE A 83 -5.80 -13.35 -1.43
CA ILE A 83 -5.03 -12.53 -0.50
C ILE A 83 -5.34 -11.04 -0.68
N VAL A 84 -5.36 -10.55 -1.91
CA VAL A 84 -5.68 -9.14 -2.21
C VAL A 84 -7.09 -8.80 -1.71
N ARG A 85 -8.06 -9.69 -1.90
CA ARG A 85 -9.42 -9.50 -1.39
C ARG A 85 -9.45 -9.42 0.13
N ALA A 86 -8.73 -10.31 0.80
CA ALA A 86 -8.65 -10.35 2.26
C ALA A 86 -7.96 -9.09 2.82
N LEU A 87 -6.83 -8.71 2.24
CA LEU A 87 -6.09 -7.48 2.56
C LEU A 87 -6.98 -6.25 2.41
N ILE A 88 -7.62 -6.07 1.25
CA ILE A 88 -8.50 -4.91 1.00
C ILE A 88 -9.61 -4.87 2.05
N ASN A 89 -10.32 -5.97 2.29
CA ASN A 89 -11.42 -6.00 3.27
C ASN A 89 -10.94 -5.61 4.67
N HIS A 90 -9.77 -6.07 5.09
CA HIS A 90 -9.22 -5.76 6.40
C HIS A 90 -8.72 -4.31 6.50
N LEU A 91 -8.07 -3.80 5.45
CA LEU A 91 -7.39 -2.51 5.45
C LEU A 91 -8.31 -1.34 5.10
N LEU A 92 -9.41 -1.59 4.40
CA LEU A 92 -10.32 -0.55 3.89
C LEU A 92 -10.78 0.47 4.96
N PRO A 93 -11.14 0.07 6.20
CA PRO A 93 -11.50 1.03 7.25
C PRO A 93 -10.36 2.01 7.59
N ALA A 94 -9.13 1.48 7.72
CA ALA A 94 -7.94 2.28 8.03
C ALA A 94 -7.58 3.22 6.87
N LEU A 95 -7.67 2.72 5.63
CA LEU A 95 -7.45 3.53 4.42
C LEU A 95 -8.48 4.66 4.30
N HIS A 96 -9.75 4.40 4.59
CA HIS A 96 -10.79 5.43 4.62
C HIS A 96 -10.52 6.50 5.68
N ALA A 97 -10.07 6.11 6.88
CA ALA A 97 -9.72 7.04 7.93
C ALA A 97 -8.53 7.94 7.49
N LEU A 98 -7.51 7.34 6.88
CA LEU A 98 -6.34 8.04 6.38
C LEU A 98 -6.72 9.06 5.29
N VAL A 99 -7.50 8.64 4.28
CA VAL A 99 -7.95 9.53 3.20
C VAL A 99 -8.83 10.66 3.73
N LYS A 100 -9.77 10.37 4.64
CA LYS A 100 -10.64 11.39 5.22
C LYS A 100 -9.85 12.45 6.00
N GLU A 101 -8.76 12.06 6.64
CA GLU A 101 -7.87 13.02 7.31
C GLU A 101 -7.00 13.79 6.30
N ALA A 102 -6.60 13.14 5.21
CA ALA A 102 -5.86 13.79 4.13
C ALA A 102 -6.71 14.86 3.43
N GLU A 103 -7.99 14.60 3.15
CA GLU A 103 -8.94 15.56 2.55
C GLU A 103 -9.02 16.88 3.32
N LYS A 104 -8.84 16.85 4.65
CA LYS A 104 -8.93 18.05 5.49
C LYS A 104 -7.65 18.88 5.53
N SER A 105 -6.49 18.21 5.50
CA SER A 105 -5.24 18.82 5.98
C SER A 105 -4.02 18.57 5.10
N TYR A 106 -4.11 17.67 4.11
CA TYR A 106 -2.96 17.28 3.30
C TYR A 106 -2.78 18.20 2.09
N THR A 107 -1.73 19.02 2.14
CA THR A 107 -1.37 19.94 1.05
C THR A 107 -0.26 19.41 0.15
N GLY A 108 0.44 18.34 0.55
CA GLY A 108 1.54 17.73 -0.20
C GLY A 108 1.11 17.06 -1.51
N LYS A 109 2.12 16.64 -2.30
CA LYS A 109 1.92 15.85 -3.52
C LYS A 109 2.01 14.35 -3.23
N ALA A 110 3.06 13.94 -2.52
CA ALA A 110 3.23 12.60 -2.00
C ALA A 110 4.21 12.62 -0.83
N ASP A 111 3.95 11.79 0.18
CA ASP A 111 4.77 11.65 1.38
C ASP A 111 4.78 10.21 1.88
N LEU A 112 5.94 9.76 2.33
CA LEU A 112 6.12 8.51 3.07
C LEU A 112 5.64 8.73 4.52
N LEU A 113 4.70 7.91 4.96
CA LEU A 113 4.05 7.97 6.26
C LEU A 113 4.56 6.90 7.24
N LEU A 114 5.07 5.77 6.73
CA LEU A 114 5.64 4.69 7.52
C LEU A 114 6.83 4.09 6.78
N ASP A 115 7.92 3.87 7.52
CA ASP A 115 9.06 3.00 7.16
C ASP A 115 9.37 2.17 8.42
N ASP A 116 8.90 0.94 8.43
CA ASP A 116 9.11 -0.03 9.50
C ASP A 116 10.10 -1.10 9.06
N ASN A 117 11.35 -0.67 8.82
CA ASN A 117 12.43 -1.52 8.34
C ASN A 117 12.13 -2.17 6.97
N MET A 118 11.62 -1.39 6.02
CA MET A 118 11.53 -1.85 4.62
C MET A 118 12.90 -2.35 4.14
N SER A 119 12.91 -3.43 3.35
CA SER A 119 14.11 -3.93 2.66
C SER A 119 14.73 -2.87 1.74
N PRO A 120 15.99 -3.05 1.29
CA PRO A 120 16.56 -2.22 0.25
C PRO A 120 15.69 -2.13 -1.02
N GLU A 121 15.17 -3.26 -1.47
CA GLU A 121 14.35 -3.40 -2.69
C GLU A 121 13.03 -2.63 -2.55
N MET A 122 12.31 -2.83 -1.44
CA MET A 122 11.07 -2.12 -1.16
C MET A 122 11.30 -0.61 -0.98
N LYS A 123 12.40 -0.22 -0.32
CA LYS A 123 12.77 1.20 -0.20
C LYS A 123 12.98 1.82 -1.57
N GLU A 124 13.78 1.19 -2.42
CA GLU A 124 14.03 1.67 -3.78
C GLU A 124 12.71 1.88 -4.53
N PHE A 125 11.83 0.87 -4.54
CA PHE A 125 10.51 0.96 -5.15
C PHE A 125 9.68 2.16 -4.64
N PHE A 126 9.60 2.33 -3.31
CA PHE A 126 8.88 3.44 -2.69
C PHE A 126 9.50 4.81 -3.02
N TYR A 127 10.83 4.92 -3.02
CA TYR A 127 11.53 6.14 -3.39
C TYR A 127 11.28 6.53 -4.84
N GLU A 128 11.29 5.56 -5.76
CA GLU A 128 10.95 5.82 -7.16
C GLU A 128 9.52 6.35 -7.32
N LEU A 129 8.54 5.69 -6.68
CA LEU A 129 7.15 6.14 -6.71
C LEU A 129 6.98 7.54 -6.13
N LEU A 130 7.63 7.82 -5.01
CA LEU A 130 7.63 9.13 -4.36
C LEU A 130 8.15 10.22 -5.32
N LEU A 131 9.27 9.94 -6.00
CA LEU A 131 9.86 10.85 -6.97
C LEU A 131 8.96 11.06 -8.19
N LYS A 132 8.37 9.98 -8.73
CA LYS A 132 7.41 10.04 -9.85
C LYS A 132 6.22 10.93 -9.50
N HIS A 133 5.59 10.73 -8.34
CA HIS A 133 4.47 11.56 -7.87
C HIS A 133 4.87 13.02 -7.63
N LYS A 134 6.02 13.27 -7.00
CA LYS A 134 6.49 14.65 -6.77
C LYS A 134 6.73 15.40 -8.08
N ARG A 135 7.17 14.70 -9.11
CA ARG A 135 7.39 15.22 -10.48
C ARG A 135 6.13 15.23 -11.35
N GLY A 136 5.02 14.63 -10.89
CA GLY A 136 3.79 14.51 -11.68
C GLY A 136 3.95 13.57 -12.89
N LEU A 137 4.86 12.61 -12.79
CA LEU A 137 5.08 11.61 -13.82
C LEU A 137 4.06 10.46 -13.67
N PRO A 138 3.73 9.76 -14.76
CA PRO A 138 2.95 8.54 -14.68
C PRO A 138 3.59 7.55 -13.72
N THR A 139 2.77 6.95 -12.86
CA THR A 139 3.16 5.86 -11.95
C THR A 139 2.72 4.49 -12.44
N HIS A 140 2.03 4.44 -13.58
CA HIS A 140 1.66 3.22 -14.26
C HIS A 140 2.74 2.86 -15.28
N GLU A 141 3.53 1.84 -14.97
CA GLU A 141 3.68 0.76 -15.94
C GLU A 141 2.58 -0.24 -15.56
N GLN A 142 1.61 -0.45 -16.45
CA GLN A 142 0.56 -1.44 -16.26
C GLN A 142 1.25 -2.82 -16.23
N VAL A 143 1.25 -3.48 -15.08
CA VAL A 143 1.21 -4.94 -15.10
C VAL A 143 -0.27 -5.27 -15.17
N ASP A 144 -0.72 -5.55 -16.40
CA ASP A 144 -1.97 -6.26 -16.61
C ASP A 144 -1.86 -7.59 -15.86
N VAL A 145 -2.68 -7.78 -14.82
CA VAL A 145 -2.94 -9.14 -14.33
C VAL A 145 -3.86 -9.74 -15.39
N ALA A 146 -3.27 -10.52 -16.30
CA ALA A 146 -3.97 -11.27 -17.35
C ALA A 146 -4.58 -12.56 -16.80
#